data_AF-M0CYP4-F1
#
_entry.id   AF-M0CYP4-F1
#
_cell.length_a   1.000
_cell.length_b   1.000
_cell.length_c   1.000
_cell.angle_alpha   90.00
_cell.angle_beta   90.00
_cell.angle_gamma   90.00
#
_symmetry.space_group_name_H-M   'P 1'
#
loop_
_entity.id
_entity.type
_entity.pdbx_description
1 polymer ?
#
loop_
_entity_poly.entity_id
_entity_poly.type
_entity_poly.pdbx_seq_one_letter_code
_entity_poly.pdbx_strand_id
1 'polypeptide(L)' 'MATQQHTAVGAYRCPDCDGRITFEHQSWECGDCGHAPRHGAD' A
#
# COMPACT_ATOMS: atom_id res chain seq x y z
N MET A 1 29.50 3.97 -3.79
CA MET A 1 28.18 4.42 -4.26
C MET A 1 27.39 3.19 -4.70
N ALA A 2 26.36 2.78 -3.96
CA ALA A 2 25.42 1.76 -4.40
C ALA A 2 24.10 1.96 -3.64
N THR A 3 23.38 3.02 -3.99
CA THR A 3 21.97 3.19 -3.62
C THR A 3 21.17 2.17 -4.44
N GLN A 4 21.28 0.91 -4.06
CA GLN A 4 20.27 -0.09 -4.38
C GLN A 4 19.09 0.15 -3.43
N GLN A 5 18.55 1.37 -3.50
CA GLN A 5 17.16 1.58 -3.19
C GLN A 5 16.43 0.81 -4.28
N HIS A 6 16.31 -0.50 -4.08
CA HIS A 6 15.13 -1.22 -4.50
C HIS A 6 14.01 -0.58 -3.66
N THR A 7 13.69 0.67 -3.99
CA THR A 7 12.43 1.29 -3.66
C THR A 7 11.49 0.37 -4.38
N ALA A 8 11.07 -0.66 -3.67
CA ALA A 8 9.79 -1.26 -3.90
C ALA A 8 8.83 -0.08 -3.83
N VAL A 9 8.63 0.57 -4.98
CA VAL A 9 7.31 0.95 -5.44
C VAL A 9 6.56 -0.38 -5.66
N GLY A 10 6.56 -1.23 -4.62
CA GLY A 10 5.73 -2.38 -4.51
C GLY A 10 4.38 -1.74 -4.43
N ALA A 11 3.62 -1.90 -5.52
CA ALA A 11 2.22 -1.52 -5.51
C ALA A 11 1.66 -1.99 -4.17
N TYR A 12 1.22 -1.06 -3.32
CA TYR A 12 0.58 -1.43 -2.06
C TYR A 12 -0.61 -2.29 -2.46
N ARG A 13 -0.51 -3.60 -2.21
CA ARG A 13 -1.56 -4.57 -2.50
C ARG A 13 -2.32 -4.85 -1.23
N CYS A 14 -3.61 -5.03 -1.39
CA CYS A 14 -4.47 -5.44 -0.32
C CYS A 14 -4.17 -6.91 0.04
N PRO A 15 -3.86 -7.23 1.30
CA PRO A 15 -3.64 -8.62 1.70
C PRO A 15 -4.92 -9.46 1.67
N ASP A 16 -6.09 -8.82 1.66
CA ASP A 16 -7.40 -9.49 1.72
C ASP A 16 -7.88 -9.90 0.33
N CYS A 17 -7.74 -9.00 -0.66
CA CYS A 17 -8.28 -9.18 -2.00
C CYS A 17 -7.23 -9.14 -3.13
N ASP A 18 -5.94 -9.00 -2.82
CA ASP A 18 -4.83 -8.69 -3.77
C ASP A 18 -5.06 -7.42 -4.61
N GLY A 19 -6.15 -6.68 -4.32
CA GLY A 19 -6.53 -5.46 -4.98
C GLY A 19 -5.50 -4.35 -4.80
N ARG A 20 -5.51 -3.38 -5.70
CA ARG A 20 -4.61 -2.23 -5.62
C ARG A 20 -5.10 -1.28 -4.52
N ILE A 21 -4.23 -0.94 -3.59
CA ILE A 21 -4.48 0.12 -2.61
C ILE A 21 -4.11 1.45 -3.26
N THR A 22 -5.03 2.40 -3.16
CA THR A 22 -4.87 3.78 -3.64
C THR A 22 -4.82 4.72 -2.45
N PHE A 23 -4.11 5.84 -2.61
CA PHE A 23 -4.05 6.87 -1.58
C PHE A 23 -5.03 7.98 -1.94
N GLU A 24 -6.23 7.90 -1.38
CA GLU A 24 -7.32 8.83 -1.63
C GLU A 24 -7.63 9.60 -0.34
N HIS A 25 -7.87 10.92 -0.43
CA HIS A 25 -8.29 11.73 0.72
C HIS A 25 -7.34 11.66 1.92
N GLN A 26 -6.02 11.57 1.67
CA GLN A 26 -4.98 11.40 2.69
C GLN A 26 -5.04 10.06 3.45
N SER A 27 -5.78 9.07 2.93
CA SER A 27 -5.92 7.74 3.50
C SER A 27 -5.57 6.68 2.47
N TRP A 28 -4.90 5.61 2.91
CA TRP A 28 -4.67 4.44 2.08
C TRP A 28 -5.90 3.55 2.20
N GLU A 29 -6.55 3.24 1.08
CA GLU A 29 -7.70 2.36 1.03
C GLU A 29 -7.65 1.50 -0.24
N CYS A 30 -8.05 0.24 -0.12
CA CYS A 30 -8.29 -0.61 -1.26
C CYS A 30 -9.68 -0.31 -1.84
N GLY A 31 -9.73 0.21 -3.07
CA GLY A 31 -11.01 0.48 -3.76
C GLY A 31 -11.81 -0.77 -4.14
N ASP A 32 -11.23 -1.97 -4.03
CA ASP A 32 -11.88 -3.23 -4.42
C ASP A 32 -12.67 -3.85 -3.26
N CYS A 33 -12.06 -3.92 -2.08
CA CYS A 33 -12.65 -4.54 -0.89
C CYS A 33 -12.81 -3.60 0.32
N GLY A 34 -12.44 -2.32 0.21
CA GLY A 34 -12.53 -1.32 1.28
C GLY A 34 -11.50 -1.48 2.40
N HIS A 35 -10.48 -2.31 2.18
CA HIS A 35 -9.43 -2.54 3.18
C HIS A 35 -8.54 -1.30 3.32
N ALA A 36 -8.61 -0.64 4.48
CA ALA A 36 -7.72 0.46 4.85
C ALA A 36 -6.55 -0.07 5.68
N PRO A 37 -5.31 -0.18 5.13
CA PRO A 37 -4.15 -0.54 5.91
C PRO A 37 -3.93 0.54 6.98
N ARG A 38 -4.00 0.13 8.25
CA ARG A 38 -3.72 1.03 9.37
C ARG A 38 -2.22 1.33 9.33
N HIS A 39 -1.87 2.61 9.11
CA HIS A 39 -0.52 3.11 9.34
C HIS A 39 -0.21 2.94 10.83
N GLY A 40 0.40 1.82 11.21
CA GLY A 40 0.81 1.59 12.58
C GLY A 40 0.76 0.13 12.99
N ALA A 41 1.88 -0.57 12.76
CA ALA A 41 2.40 -1.52 13.74
C ALA A 41 3.92 -1.67 13.48
N ASP A 42 4.69 -1.02 14.36
CA ASP A 42 6.12 -1.23 14.73
C ASP A 42 7.20 -1.29 13.64
#